data_AF-A0A537IXE5-F1
#
_entry.id   AF-A0A537IXE5-F1
#
_cell.length_a   1.000
_cell.length_b   1.000
_cell.length_c   1.000
_cell.angle_alpha   90.00
_cell.angle_beta   90.00
_cell.angle_gamma   90.00
#
_symmetry.space_group_name_H-M   'P 1'
#
loop_
_entity.id
_entity.type
_entity.pdbx_description
1 polymer ?
#
loop_
_entity_poly.entity_id
_entity_poly.type
_entity_poly.pdbx_seq_one_letter_code
_entity_poly.pdbx_strand_id
1 'polypeptide(L)'
;MRTKKLSFHERKKRETTNFAIMKLPYGPATMGRDNLRATSLNTTPKSRFSEMLGMLQIMPLSQLPLFKEGDDLAGIIVSRAKKLGVGIRNRDLVVIGQKAVSKAEARIIDISKISPSARASKIAEKTGKTAEFVEIVLKESSKVLRADKDAFIVRTKRGATCLNAGVDKSNVKGNSTYALLPQDPDSSARRMRKRIQQLTGKQVAVVICDTRSRPFRKGQVEESIGVAGLNPLIDYRGQKDLFGYTLRFKNVAIADELASAAELVMGQGREKTPVAIIRGLARVRFQDRASSRFLVVSSEEDLFRGTL
;
A
#
# COMPACT_ATOMS: atom_id res chain seq x y z
N MET A 1 -24.35 52.40 -13.67
CA MET A 1 -24.60 50.93 -13.69
C MET A 1 -24.21 50.34 -12.34
N ARG A 2 -25.18 49.93 -11.50
CA ARG A 2 -24.94 49.33 -10.18
C ARG A 2 -24.68 47.83 -10.32
N THR A 3 -23.47 47.37 -10.02
CA THR A 3 -23.17 45.95 -9.80
C THR A 3 -23.78 45.50 -8.47
N LYS A 4 -24.84 44.69 -8.50
CA LYS A 4 -25.42 44.02 -7.32
C LYS A 4 -24.39 43.03 -6.74
N LYS A 5 -23.87 43.30 -5.55
CA LYS A 5 -23.16 42.29 -4.75
C LYS A 5 -24.19 41.27 -4.23
N LEU A 6 -24.10 40.02 -4.70
CA LEU A 6 -24.90 38.91 -4.20
C LEU A 6 -24.62 38.68 -2.71
N SER A 7 -25.67 38.38 -1.94
CA SER A 7 -25.56 38.09 -0.52
C SER A 7 -24.80 36.78 -0.27
N PHE A 8 -24.18 36.64 0.91
CA PHE A 8 -23.43 35.45 1.31
C PHE A 8 -24.28 34.16 1.22
N HIS A 9 -25.59 34.27 1.48
CA HIS A 9 -26.54 33.15 1.37
C HIS A 9 -26.79 32.72 -0.09
N GLU A 10 -26.84 33.65 -1.04
CA GLU A 10 -27.02 33.33 -2.47
C GLU A 10 -25.77 32.72 -3.09
N ARG A 11 -24.57 33.13 -2.64
CA ARG A 11 -23.29 32.49 -3.03
C ARG A 11 -23.24 31.04 -2.57
N LYS A 12 -23.64 30.75 -1.32
CA LYS A 12 -23.67 29.40 -0.76
C LYS A 12 -24.67 28.49 -1.49
N LYS A 13 -25.83 29.02 -1.87
CA LYS A 13 -26.82 28.30 -2.70
C LYS A 13 -26.28 27.96 -4.09
N ARG A 14 -25.56 28.87 -4.75
CA ARG A 14 -24.92 28.59 -6.07
C ARG A 14 -23.76 27.60 -6.01
N GLU A 15 -22.93 27.64 -4.97
CA GLU A 15 -21.88 26.62 -4.77
C GLU A 15 -22.49 25.23 -4.58
N THR A 16 -23.56 25.13 -3.79
CA THR A 16 -24.24 23.85 -3.54
C THR A 16 -25.02 23.31 -4.75
N THR A 17 -25.47 24.15 -5.68
CA THR A 17 -26.13 23.68 -6.93
C THR A 17 -25.14 23.23 -7.99
N ASN A 18 -23.94 23.82 -8.07
CA ASN A 18 -22.95 23.45 -9.09
C ASN A 18 -22.21 22.13 -8.81
N PHE A 19 -22.20 21.63 -7.58
CA PHE A 19 -21.65 20.30 -7.27
C PHE A 19 -22.57 19.13 -7.65
N ALA A 20 -23.84 19.39 -8.01
CA ALA A 20 -24.80 18.34 -8.33
C ALA A 20 -24.59 17.70 -9.72
N ILE A 21 -23.74 18.29 -10.59
CA ILE A 21 -23.59 17.87 -12.00
C ILE A 21 -22.14 17.42 -12.32
N MET A 22 -21.27 17.22 -11.33
CA MET A 22 -20.03 16.48 -11.57
C MET A 22 -20.32 14.98 -11.64
N LYS A 23 -20.44 14.44 -12.86
CA LYS A 23 -20.25 13.00 -13.10
C LYS A 23 -18.81 12.66 -12.74
N LEU A 24 -18.62 12.13 -11.53
CA LEU A 24 -17.32 11.68 -11.05
C LEU A 24 -16.98 10.33 -11.73
N PRO A 25 -15.70 10.07 -12.03
CA PRO A 25 -15.28 8.84 -12.72
C PRO A 25 -15.52 7.56 -11.89
N TYR A 26 -15.82 7.69 -10.60
CA TYR A 26 -16.10 6.57 -9.71
C TYR A 26 -17.60 6.26 -9.69
N GLY A 27 -18.03 5.39 -10.60
CA GLY A 27 -19.38 4.80 -10.53
C GLY A 27 -19.56 3.98 -9.25
N PRO A 28 -20.75 3.95 -8.63
CA PRO A 28 -21.01 3.05 -7.52
C PRO A 28 -20.89 1.60 -8.03
N ALA A 29 -19.95 0.84 -7.46
CA ALA A 29 -19.92 -0.60 -7.65
C ALA A 29 -21.25 -1.18 -7.14
N THR A 30 -21.93 -1.95 -7.98
CA THR A 30 -23.19 -2.63 -7.66
C THR A 30 -22.99 -3.58 -6.48
N MET A 31 -23.39 -3.17 -5.28
CA MET A 31 -23.52 -4.09 -4.14
C MET A 31 -24.85 -4.84 -4.24
N GLY A 32 -24.76 -6.17 -4.23
CA GLY A 32 -25.91 -7.05 -4.04
C GLY A 32 -26.61 -6.73 -2.72
N ARG A 33 -27.94 -6.65 -2.79
CA ARG A 33 -28.81 -6.48 -1.63
C ARG A 33 -28.91 -7.82 -0.91
N ASP A 34 -28.38 -7.91 0.31
CA ASP A 34 -28.80 -8.94 1.25
C ASP A 34 -29.55 -8.31 2.43
N ASN A 35 -30.61 -9.01 2.82
CA ASN A 35 -31.82 -8.50 3.45
C ASN A 35 -31.65 -7.95 4.88
N LEU A 36 -32.39 -6.87 5.12
CA LEU A 36 -32.73 -6.32 6.43
C LEU A 36 -33.83 -7.16 7.09
N ARG A 37 -33.57 -7.75 8.26
CA ARG A 37 -34.57 -7.91 9.33
C ARG A 37 -33.89 -7.83 10.69
N ALA A 38 -33.99 -6.67 11.33
CA ALA A 38 -33.72 -6.49 12.76
C ALA A 38 -35.06 -6.15 13.42
N THR A 39 -35.56 -7.04 14.26
CA THR A 39 -36.66 -6.76 15.19
C THR A 39 -36.11 -6.13 16.47
N SER A 40 -36.87 -5.17 16.97
CA SER A 40 -36.60 -4.26 18.09
C SER A 40 -36.19 -4.93 19.39
N LEU A 41 -35.35 -4.25 20.18
CA LEU A 41 -35.52 -4.07 21.63
C LEU A 41 -34.78 -2.80 22.08
N ASN A 42 -35.57 -1.85 22.61
CA ASN A 42 -35.08 -0.69 23.35
C ASN A 42 -34.51 -1.12 24.69
N THR A 43 -33.23 -0.89 24.91
CA THR A 43 -32.66 -0.50 26.22
C THR A 43 -31.38 0.26 25.92
N THR A 44 -31.29 1.52 26.33
CA THR A 44 -30.07 2.33 26.21
C THR A 44 -28.95 1.73 27.06
N PRO A 45 -27.74 1.49 26.52
CA PRO A 45 -26.55 1.42 27.36
C PRO A 45 -25.60 2.56 26.99
N LYS A 46 -25.05 3.20 28.01
CA LYS A 46 -23.83 4.03 27.95
C LYS A 46 -22.87 3.46 26.91
N SER A 47 -22.31 4.32 26.06
CA SER A 47 -21.60 3.95 24.83
C SER A 47 -20.52 2.89 25.05
N ARG A 48 -20.89 1.62 24.83
CA ARG A 48 -20.01 0.44 24.74
C ARG A 48 -18.93 0.53 23.65
N PHE A 49 -18.92 1.59 22.84
CA PHE A 49 -17.96 1.78 21.76
C PHE A 49 -16.51 1.96 22.26
N SER A 50 -16.33 2.51 23.47
CA SER A 50 -14.99 2.74 24.04
C SER A 50 -14.39 1.48 24.68
N GLU A 51 -15.22 0.64 25.32
CA GLU A 51 -14.75 -0.52 26.10
C GLU A 51 -14.42 -1.76 25.24
N MET A 52 -14.83 -1.79 23.96
CA MET A 52 -14.58 -2.92 23.05
C MET A 52 -13.44 -2.71 22.05
N LEU A 53 -12.86 -1.51 21.97
CA LEU A 53 -11.71 -1.27 21.09
C LEU A 53 -10.42 -1.61 21.84
N GLY A 54 -10.00 -2.88 21.73
CA GLY A 54 -8.69 -3.30 22.25
C GLY A 54 -7.56 -2.40 21.72
N MET A 55 -6.57 -2.15 22.58
CA MET A 55 -5.40 -1.31 22.27
C MET A 55 -4.72 -1.74 20.96
N LEU A 56 -4.47 -0.78 20.06
CA LEU A 56 -3.67 -1.00 18.86
C LEU A 56 -2.20 -1.15 19.26
N GLN A 57 -1.56 -2.24 18.85
CA GLN A 57 -0.15 -2.52 19.13
C GLN A 57 0.60 -2.70 17.82
N ILE A 58 1.77 -2.07 17.69
CA ILE A 58 2.69 -2.23 16.55
C ILE A 58 4.01 -2.71 17.12
N MET A 59 4.36 -3.96 16.84
CA MET A 59 5.49 -4.64 17.49
C MET A 59 6.55 -5.00 16.44
N PRO A 60 7.81 -4.53 16.59
CA PRO A 60 8.89 -4.90 15.68
C PRO A 60 9.32 -6.35 15.88
N LEU A 61 9.61 -7.05 14.78
CA LEU A 61 10.36 -8.31 14.83
C LEU A 61 11.84 -8.04 14.55
N SER A 62 12.52 -7.53 15.56
CA SER A 62 13.94 -7.17 15.49
C SER A 62 14.86 -8.40 15.45
N GLN A 63 16.13 -8.20 15.09
CA GLN A 63 17.19 -9.22 15.04
C GLN A 63 16.84 -10.42 14.15
N LEU A 64 16.18 -10.16 13.02
CA LEU A 64 16.03 -11.15 11.95
C LEU A 64 17.39 -11.43 11.26
N PRO A 65 17.56 -12.60 10.62
CA PRO A 65 18.76 -12.88 9.82
C PRO A 65 18.83 -11.95 8.61
N LEU A 66 19.98 -11.93 7.95
CA LEU A 66 20.04 -11.38 6.59
C LEU A 66 19.42 -12.39 5.64
N PHE A 67 18.30 -12.02 5.03
CA PHE A 67 17.58 -12.89 4.10
C PHE A 67 18.39 -13.15 2.84
N LYS A 68 18.30 -14.37 2.35
CA LYS A 68 18.88 -14.87 1.10
C LYS A 68 17.82 -15.55 0.26
N GLU A 69 18.19 -15.82 -0.99
CA GLU A 69 17.36 -16.57 -1.92
C GLU A 69 16.95 -17.92 -1.34
N GLY A 70 15.66 -18.26 -1.49
CA GLY A 70 15.09 -19.52 -1.03
C GLY A 70 14.74 -19.60 0.46
N ASP A 71 14.97 -18.56 1.26
CA ASP A 71 14.62 -18.56 2.67
C ASP A 71 13.10 -18.73 2.90
N ASP A 72 12.70 -19.61 3.85
CA ASP A 72 11.32 -19.69 4.35
C ASP A 72 11.03 -18.49 5.27
N LEU A 73 10.66 -17.36 4.66
CA LEU A 73 10.35 -16.12 5.38
C LEU A 73 9.31 -16.33 6.48
N ALA A 74 8.23 -17.05 6.18
CA ALA A 74 7.17 -17.30 7.15
C ALA A 74 7.68 -18.13 8.33
N GLY A 75 8.47 -19.17 8.08
CA GLY A 75 9.14 -19.98 9.10
C GLY A 75 10.04 -19.14 10.01
N ILE A 76 10.88 -18.29 9.41
CA ILE A 76 11.78 -17.39 10.14
C ILE A 76 10.97 -16.40 11.00
N ILE A 77 9.93 -15.78 10.44
CA ILE A 77 9.07 -14.81 11.12
C ILE A 77 8.34 -15.44 12.30
N VAL A 78 7.69 -16.60 12.09
CA VAL A 78 6.97 -17.31 13.15
C VAL A 78 7.92 -17.71 14.28
N SER A 79 9.08 -18.28 13.93
CA SER A 79 10.11 -18.66 14.90
C SER A 79 10.58 -17.44 15.71
N ARG A 80 10.82 -16.31 15.03
CA ARG A 80 11.28 -15.09 15.67
C ARG A 80 10.21 -14.46 16.57
N ALA A 81 8.97 -14.39 16.11
CA ALA A 81 7.84 -13.90 16.90
C ALA A 81 7.65 -14.72 18.19
N LYS A 82 7.84 -16.05 18.12
CA LYS A 82 7.84 -16.92 19.31
C LYS A 82 8.99 -16.60 20.26
N LYS A 83 10.22 -16.48 19.75
CA LYS A 83 11.41 -16.18 20.57
C LYS A 83 11.34 -14.83 21.28
N LEU A 84 10.69 -13.84 20.67
CA LEU A 84 10.47 -12.51 21.24
C LEU A 84 9.27 -12.45 22.21
N GLY A 85 8.53 -13.54 22.42
CA GLY A 85 7.32 -13.56 23.24
C GLY A 85 6.10 -12.84 22.62
N VAL A 86 6.24 -12.25 21.43
CA VAL A 86 5.16 -11.57 20.71
C VAL A 86 4.09 -12.55 20.20
N GLY A 87 4.55 -13.71 19.72
CA GLY A 87 3.74 -14.76 19.12
C GLY A 87 2.96 -14.30 17.87
N ILE A 88 2.11 -15.19 17.35
CA ILE A 88 1.15 -14.88 16.29
C ILE A 88 -0.25 -15.21 16.80
N ARG A 89 -1.21 -14.31 16.59
CA ARG A 89 -2.61 -14.47 17.01
C ARG A 89 -3.53 -14.33 15.80
N ASN A 90 -4.75 -14.86 15.95
CA ASN A 90 -5.80 -14.63 14.96
C ASN A 90 -6.04 -13.13 14.81
N ARG A 91 -6.23 -12.69 13.56
CA ARG A 91 -6.45 -11.29 13.20
C ARG A 91 -5.26 -10.36 13.46
N ASP A 92 -4.05 -10.90 13.66
CA ASP A 92 -2.83 -10.11 13.52
C ASP A 92 -2.62 -9.75 12.03
N LEU A 93 -1.97 -8.62 11.79
CA LEU A 93 -1.40 -8.25 10.50
C LEU A 93 0.11 -8.36 10.59
N VAL A 94 0.71 -9.12 9.67
CA VAL A 94 2.17 -9.13 9.46
C VAL A 94 2.51 -8.19 8.31
N VAL A 95 3.21 -7.09 8.61
CA VAL A 95 3.70 -6.13 7.62
C VAL A 95 5.16 -6.42 7.33
N ILE A 96 5.54 -6.50 6.03
CA ILE A 96 6.88 -6.87 5.59
C ILE A 96 7.41 -5.90 4.54
N GLY A 97 8.59 -5.35 4.78
CA GLY A 97 9.30 -4.56 3.77
C GLY A 97 9.70 -5.41 2.56
N GLN A 98 9.43 -4.93 1.36
CA GLN A 98 9.56 -5.70 0.12
C GLN A 98 10.94 -6.34 -0.07
N LYS A 99 12.02 -5.69 0.38
CA LYS A 99 13.40 -6.20 0.22
C LYS A 99 13.60 -7.57 0.88
N ALA A 100 12.89 -7.87 1.96
CA ALA A 100 12.94 -9.21 2.58
C ALA A 100 12.33 -10.26 1.62
N VAL A 101 11.20 -9.92 1.01
CA VAL A 101 10.50 -10.76 0.02
C VAL A 101 11.34 -10.90 -1.24
N SER A 102 11.83 -9.79 -1.79
CA SER A 102 12.67 -9.75 -2.99
C SER A 102 13.94 -10.57 -2.84
N LYS A 103 14.59 -10.55 -1.66
CA LYS A 103 15.76 -11.40 -1.39
C LYS A 103 15.39 -12.88 -1.40
N ALA A 104 14.30 -13.27 -0.74
CA ALA A 104 13.86 -14.67 -0.71
C ALA A 104 13.43 -15.18 -2.09
N GLU A 105 12.88 -14.29 -2.94
CA GLU A 105 12.34 -14.62 -4.26
C GLU A 105 13.32 -14.39 -5.42
N ALA A 106 14.63 -14.36 -5.16
CA ALA A 106 15.67 -14.19 -6.19
C ALA A 106 15.53 -12.91 -7.04
N ARG A 107 15.00 -11.83 -6.44
CA ARG A 107 14.81 -10.52 -7.11
C ARG A 107 15.99 -9.58 -6.86
N ILE A 108 17.18 -10.13 -6.70
CA ILE A 108 18.44 -9.38 -6.56
C ILE A 108 19.23 -9.53 -7.86
N ILE A 109 19.58 -8.41 -8.48
CA ILE A 109 20.22 -8.40 -9.80
C ILE A 109 21.49 -7.57 -9.80
N ASP A 110 22.52 -8.06 -10.49
CA ASP A 110 23.74 -7.30 -10.79
C ASP A 110 23.57 -6.62 -12.15
N ILE A 111 23.42 -5.29 -12.15
CA ILE A 111 23.16 -4.54 -13.38
C ILE A 111 24.37 -4.49 -14.31
N SER A 112 25.59 -4.76 -13.83
CA SER A 112 26.79 -4.81 -14.68
C SER A 112 26.72 -5.89 -15.76
N LYS A 113 25.83 -6.87 -15.59
CA LYS A 113 25.61 -7.99 -16.51
C LYS A 113 24.51 -7.72 -17.53
N ILE A 114 23.94 -6.52 -17.54
CA ILE A 114 22.79 -6.16 -18.36
C ILE A 114 23.26 -5.40 -19.59
N SER A 115 22.94 -5.91 -20.77
CA SER A 115 23.14 -5.18 -22.02
C SER A 115 22.01 -4.17 -22.21
N PRO A 116 22.30 -2.84 -22.23
CA PRO A 116 21.29 -1.82 -22.39
C PRO A 116 20.82 -1.72 -23.85
N SER A 117 19.53 -1.46 -24.05
CA SER A 117 18.98 -1.13 -25.36
C SER A 117 19.32 0.31 -25.77
N ALA A 118 19.25 0.62 -27.06
CA ALA A 118 19.38 1.99 -27.56
C ALA A 118 18.39 2.97 -26.90
N ARG A 119 17.18 2.48 -26.59
CA ARG A 119 16.17 3.23 -25.84
C ARG A 119 16.64 3.56 -24.42
N ALA A 120 17.24 2.60 -23.73
CA ALA A 120 17.78 2.81 -22.39
C ALA A 120 18.93 3.82 -22.39
N SER A 121 19.87 3.71 -23.34
CA SER A 121 20.98 4.66 -23.47
C SER A 121 20.49 6.12 -23.63
N LYS A 122 19.51 6.34 -24.51
CA LYS A 122 18.92 7.68 -24.72
C LYS A 122 18.23 8.25 -23.47
N ILE A 123 17.61 7.39 -22.65
CA ILE A 123 16.99 7.81 -21.39
C ILE A 123 18.04 8.03 -20.29
N ALA A 124 19.11 7.22 -20.28
CA ALA A 124 20.24 7.40 -19.38
C ALA A 124 20.87 8.79 -19.54
N GLU A 125 21.09 9.25 -20.78
CA GLU A 125 21.58 10.60 -21.07
C GLU A 125 20.71 11.70 -20.44
N LYS A 126 19.38 11.56 -20.53
CA LYS A 126 18.42 12.53 -19.97
C LYS A 126 18.38 12.52 -18.44
N THR A 127 18.47 11.33 -17.86
CA THR A 127 18.28 11.11 -16.41
C THR A 127 19.57 11.19 -15.61
N GLY A 128 20.74 11.17 -16.27
CA GLY A 128 22.04 11.06 -15.61
C GLY A 128 22.28 9.72 -14.93
N LYS A 129 21.49 8.70 -15.26
CA LYS A 129 21.63 7.33 -14.70
C LYS A 129 22.41 6.45 -15.68
N THR A 130 22.92 5.32 -15.19
CA THR A 130 23.57 4.34 -16.08
C THR A 130 22.56 3.66 -16.98
N ALA A 131 22.97 3.30 -18.20
CA ALA A 131 22.09 2.71 -19.20
C ALA A 131 21.55 1.34 -18.74
N GLU A 132 22.36 0.57 -18.01
CA GLU A 132 21.98 -0.73 -17.45
C GLU A 132 20.90 -0.60 -16.39
N PHE A 133 21.00 0.40 -15.52
CA PHE A 133 19.96 0.70 -14.53
C PHE A 133 18.66 1.09 -15.22
N VAL A 134 18.75 1.97 -16.22
CA VAL A 134 17.58 2.39 -17.00
C VAL A 134 16.94 1.20 -17.72
N GLU A 135 17.73 0.32 -18.33
CA GLU A 135 17.23 -0.90 -18.99
C GLU A 135 16.42 -1.76 -18.02
N ILE A 136 16.89 -1.93 -16.78
CA ILE A 136 16.16 -2.67 -15.74
C ILE A 136 14.85 -1.97 -15.36
N VAL A 137 14.89 -0.66 -15.13
CA VAL A 137 13.65 0.11 -14.86
C VAL A 137 12.66 -0.05 -16.00
N LEU A 138 13.10 0.03 -17.25
CA LEU A 138 12.24 -0.17 -18.43
C LEU A 138 11.67 -1.59 -18.48
N LYS A 139 12.47 -2.62 -18.18
CA LYS A 139 12.01 -4.01 -18.12
C LYS A 139 10.99 -4.25 -17.02
N GLU A 140 11.00 -3.49 -15.93
CA GLU A 140 10.02 -3.58 -14.84
C GLU A 140 8.80 -2.65 -15.04
N SER A 141 8.80 -1.87 -16.11
CA SER A 141 7.79 -0.84 -16.39
C SER A 141 6.89 -1.19 -17.57
N SER A 142 5.64 -0.74 -17.50
CA SER A 142 4.71 -0.71 -18.63
C SER A 142 4.77 0.62 -19.38
N LYS A 143 5.10 1.73 -18.70
CA LYS A 143 5.15 3.06 -19.29
C LYS A 143 6.15 3.96 -18.58
N VAL A 144 6.91 4.75 -19.34
CA VAL A 144 7.66 5.90 -18.80
C VAL A 144 6.71 7.10 -18.77
N LEU A 145 6.56 7.71 -17.60
CA LEU A 145 5.75 8.93 -17.44
C LEU A 145 6.67 10.14 -17.55
N ARG A 146 7.74 10.19 -16.75
CA ARG A 146 8.73 11.28 -16.76
C ARG A 146 10.14 10.73 -16.71
N ALA A 147 11.06 11.32 -17.47
CA ALA A 147 12.46 10.93 -17.48
C ALA A 147 13.37 12.14 -17.73
N ASP A 148 13.88 12.72 -16.64
CA ASP A 148 14.85 13.81 -16.62
C ASP A 148 15.81 13.66 -15.42
N LYS A 149 16.69 14.65 -15.23
CA LYS A 149 17.72 14.64 -14.17
C LYS A 149 17.14 14.58 -12.76
N ASP A 150 15.94 15.12 -12.56
CA ASP A 150 15.31 15.23 -11.24
C ASP A 150 14.48 13.99 -10.93
N ALA A 151 13.81 13.42 -11.95
CA ALA A 151 12.87 12.35 -11.76
C ALA A 151 12.83 11.35 -12.92
N PHE A 152 12.88 10.07 -12.57
CA PHE A 152 12.58 8.97 -13.47
C PHE A 152 11.34 8.22 -12.96
N ILE A 153 10.17 8.68 -13.39
CA ILE A 153 8.85 8.21 -12.94
C ILE A 153 8.25 7.31 -14.02
N VAL A 154 7.81 6.14 -13.59
CA VAL A 154 7.28 5.10 -14.47
C VAL A 154 6.02 4.50 -13.88
N ARG A 155 5.23 3.86 -14.73
CA ARG A 155 4.19 2.92 -14.33
C ARG A 155 4.76 1.52 -14.39
N THR A 156 4.76 0.80 -13.28
CA THR A 156 5.22 -0.59 -13.22
C THR A 156 4.32 -1.50 -14.06
N LYS A 157 4.77 -2.72 -14.35
CA LYS A 157 3.91 -3.76 -14.98
C LYS A 157 2.65 -4.08 -14.18
N ARG A 158 2.65 -3.81 -12.88
CA ARG A 158 1.51 -4.04 -11.98
C ARG A 158 0.63 -2.80 -11.78
N GLY A 159 0.96 -1.68 -12.43
CA GLY A 159 0.14 -0.46 -12.48
C GLY A 159 0.51 0.62 -11.46
N ALA A 160 1.34 0.32 -10.47
CA ALA A 160 1.83 1.32 -9.53
C ALA A 160 2.65 2.40 -10.25
N THR A 161 2.44 3.66 -9.90
CA THR A 161 3.22 4.79 -10.42
C THR A 161 4.27 5.17 -9.39
N CYS A 162 5.56 5.04 -9.73
CA CYS A 162 6.63 5.29 -8.77
C CYS A 162 7.95 5.67 -9.46
N LEU A 163 8.93 6.10 -8.63
CA LEU A 163 10.29 6.33 -9.09
C LEU A 163 10.99 5.01 -9.39
N ASN A 164 11.72 4.97 -10.51
CA ASN A 164 12.61 3.88 -10.90
C ASN A 164 11.98 2.48 -10.85
N ALA A 165 10.66 2.34 -11.05
CA ALA A 165 9.92 1.08 -10.90
C ALA A 165 10.06 0.38 -9.53
N GLY A 166 10.47 1.10 -8.47
CA GLY A 166 10.79 0.52 -7.17
C GLY A 166 12.10 -0.28 -7.14
N VAL A 167 12.97 -0.12 -8.14
CA VAL A 167 14.33 -0.69 -8.14
C VAL A 167 15.16 0.05 -7.10
N ASP A 168 15.70 -0.69 -6.12
CA ASP A 168 16.34 -0.13 -4.94
C ASP A 168 17.79 -0.65 -4.77
N LYS A 169 18.70 0.26 -4.43
CA LYS A 169 20.11 -0.02 -4.17
C LYS A 169 20.40 -0.32 -2.69
N SER A 170 19.65 0.31 -1.80
CA SER A 170 19.90 0.31 -0.36
C SER A 170 19.75 -1.09 0.22
N ASN A 171 20.56 -1.40 1.24
CA ASN A 171 20.51 -2.67 1.97
C ASN A 171 20.67 -3.92 1.09
N VAL A 172 21.33 -3.79 -0.07
CA VAL A 172 21.75 -4.89 -0.96
C VAL A 172 23.27 -4.87 -1.07
N LYS A 173 23.90 -6.06 -1.02
CA LYS A 173 25.37 -6.19 -1.06
C LYS A 173 25.88 -6.11 -2.49
N GLY A 174 26.97 -5.35 -2.72
CA GLY A 174 27.67 -5.23 -4.00
C GLY A 174 27.48 -3.88 -4.68
N ASN A 175 28.43 -3.44 -5.50
CA ASN A 175 28.46 -2.08 -6.08
C ASN A 175 27.47 -1.89 -7.23
N SER A 176 27.18 -2.94 -7.99
CA SER A 176 26.23 -2.96 -9.11
C SER A 176 24.97 -3.77 -8.83
N THR A 177 24.77 -4.22 -7.59
CA THR A 177 23.61 -5.05 -7.22
C THR A 177 22.41 -4.22 -6.76
N TYR A 178 21.21 -4.56 -7.21
CA TYR A 178 19.94 -3.90 -6.87
C TYR A 178 18.86 -4.92 -6.53
N ALA A 179 17.91 -4.52 -5.70
CA ALA A 179 16.67 -5.24 -5.47
C ALA A 179 15.59 -4.75 -6.42
N LEU A 180 14.93 -5.67 -7.11
CA LEU A 180 13.69 -5.43 -7.84
C LEU A 180 12.51 -5.72 -6.92
N LEU A 181 11.34 -5.15 -7.22
CA LEU A 181 10.12 -5.53 -6.51
C LEU A 181 9.79 -7.02 -6.75
N PRO A 182 9.07 -7.69 -5.82
CA PRO A 182 8.51 -9.01 -6.06
C PRO A 182 7.65 -8.98 -7.33
N GLN A 183 7.71 -10.04 -8.14
CA GLN A 183 6.98 -10.08 -9.42
C GLN A 183 5.45 -10.00 -9.22
N ASP A 184 4.95 -10.67 -8.18
CA ASP A 184 3.55 -10.61 -7.75
C ASP A 184 3.49 -10.54 -6.22
N PRO A 185 3.56 -9.33 -5.63
CA PRO A 185 3.54 -9.15 -4.18
C PRO A 185 2.24 -9.67 -3.52
N ASP A 186 1.09 -9.57 -4.20
CA ASP A 186 -0.17 -10.16 -3.71
C ASP A 186 -0.04 -11.69 -3.58
N SER A 187 0.58 -12.34 -4.56
CA SER A 187 0.85 -13.79 -4.52
C SER A 187 1.84 -14.16 -3.42
N SER A 188 2.91 -13.39 -3.26
CA SER A 188 3.87 -13.54 -2.16
C SER A 188 3.18 -13.41 -0.79
N ALA A 189 2.32 -12.40 -0.62
CA ALA A 189 1.54 -12.20 0.60
C ALA A 189 0.60 -13.38 0.88
N ARG A 190 -0.07 -13.92 -0.14
CA ARG A 190 -0.93 -15.11 -0.02
C ARG A 190 -0.14 -16.35 0.38
N ARG A 191 1.01 -16.61 -0.25
CA ARG A 191 1.89 -17.75 0.11
C ARG A 191 2.33 -17.66 1.57
N MET A 192 2.74 -16.46 2.00
CA MET A 192 3.16 -16.22 3.37
C MET A 192 2.02 -16.41 4.38
N ARG A 193 0.83 -15.84 4.10
CA ARG A 193 -0.37 -16.05 4.93
C ARG A 193 -0.68 -17.54 5.10
N LYS A 194 -0.67 -18.29 4.00
CA LYS A 194 -0.91 -19.75 4.00
C LYS A 194 0.15 -20.47 4.83
N ARG A 195 1.43 -20.14 4.64
CA ARG A 195 2.52 -20.78 5.37
C ARG A 195 2.48 -20.46 6.88
N ILE A 196 2.16 -19.24 7.28
CA ILE A 196 1.94 -18.86 8.68
C ILE A 196 0.78 -19.67 9.28
N GLN A 197 -0.33 -19.83 8.54
CA GLN A 197 -1.45 -20.65 8.99
C GLN A 197 -1.04 -22.12 9.18
N GLN A 198 -0.27 -22.69 8.26
CA GLN A 198 0.24 -24.07 8.39
C GLN A 198 1.14 -24.24 9.62
N LEU A 199 1.98 -23.25 9.93
CA LEU A 199 2.94 -23.32 11.04
C LEU A 199 2.30 -23.04 12.42
N THR A 200 1.19 -22.31 12.47
CA THR A 200 0.64 -21.77 13.74
C THR A 200 -0.83 -22.09 13.99
N GLY A 201 -1.54 -22.55 12.97
CA GLY A 201 -3.00 -22.66 12.96
C GLY A 201 -3.73 -21.31 12.99
N LYS A 202 -3.03 -20.18 12.92
CA LYS A 202 -3.63 -18.84 13.07
C LYS A 202 -3.98 -18.22 11.71
N GLN A 203 -5.11 -17.53 11.68
CA GLN A 203 -5.57 -16.76 10.54
C GLN A 203 -5.14 -15.30 10.67
N VAL A 204 -4.17 -14.91 9.86
CA VAL A 204 -3.61 -13.55 9.84
C VAL A 204 -3.92 -12.85 8.52
N ALA A 205 -3.69 -11.54 8.50
CA ALA A 205 -3.49 -10.78 7.26
C ALA A 205 -1.99 -10.53 7.04
N VAL A 206 -1.64 -10.24 5.80
CA VAL A 206 -0.28 -9.93 5.38
C VAL A 206 -0.30 -8.71 4.47
N VAL A 207 0.62 -7.77 4.71
CA VAL A 207 0.91 -6.64 3.83
C VAL A 207 2.40 -6.66 3.50
N ILE A 208 2.73 -6.51 2.23
CA ILE A 208 4.08 -6.22 1.76
C ILE A 208 4.11 -4.74 1.40
N CYS A 209 5.07 -4.00 1.94
CA CYS A 209 5.20 -2.56 1.75
C CYS A 209 6.51 -2.17 1.06
N ASP A 210 6.50 -1.02 0.40
CA ASP A 210 7.66 -0.40 -0.20
C ASP A 210 7.67 1.10 0.10
N THR A 211 8.85 1.67 0.20
CA THR A 211 9.06 3.08 0.48
C THR A 211 8.71 3.92 -0.75
N ARG A 212 7.82 4.90 -0.59
CA ARG A 212 7.31 5.72 -1.71
C ARG A 212 7.44 7.22 -1.43
N SER A 213 7.81 7.94 -2.49
CA SER A 213 7.63 9.39 -2.57
C SER A 213 6.22 9.70 -3.08
N ARG A 214 5.68 10.86 -2.69
CA ARG A 214 4.33 11.29 -3.06
C ARG A 214 4.31 12.77 -3.47
N PRO A 215 3.44 13.16 -4.43
CA PRO A 215 3.38 14.54 -4.90
C PRO A 215 3.15 15.56 -3.79
N PHE A 216 3.75 16.74 -3.95
CA PHE A 216 3.54 17.92 -3.11
C PHE A 216 3.90 17.75 -1.61
N ARG A 217 4.65 16.71 -1.25
CA ARG A 217 5.20 16.53 0.11
C ARG A 217 6.65 16.07 0.06
N LYS A 218 7.47 16.64 0.93
CA LYS A 218 8.84 16.14 1.18
C LYS A 218 8.78 14.89 2.06
N GLY A 219 9.79 14.03 1.92
CA GLY A 219 9.91 12.77 2.66
C GLY A 219 9.12 11.62 2.03
N GLN A 220 9.54 10.41 2.36
CA GLN A 220 8.91 9.17 1.95
C GLN A 220 8.03 8.60 3.07
N VAL A 221 7.14 7.68 2.69
CA VAL A 221 6.36 6.84 3.61
C VAL A 221 6.28 5.42 3.04
N GLU A 222 6.03 4.43 3.90
CA GLU A 222 5.67 3.08 3.43
C GLU A 222 4.24 3.03 2.85
N GLU A 223 4.12 2.50 1.65
CA GLU A 223 2.84 2.17 0.99
C GLU A 223 2.76 0.67 0.71
N SER A 224 1.57 0.11 0.71
CA SER A 224 1.36 -1.32 0.44
C SER A 224 1.47 -1.62 -1.05
N ILE A 225 2.25 -2.66 -1.40
CA ILE A 225 2.39 -3.15 -2.78
C ILE A 225 1.77 -4.54 -2.97
N GLY A 226 1.55 -5.28 -1.88
CA GLY A 226 0.90 -6.58 -1.88
C GLY A 226 0.09 -6.81 -0.62
N VAL A 227 -1.08 -7.43 -0.74
CA VAL A 227 -1.99 -7.67 0.39
C VAL A 227 -2.62 -9.06 0.34
N ALA A 228 -2.83 -9.66 1.51
CA ALA A 228 -3.58 -10.90 1.67
C ALA A 228 -4.35 -10.90 2.99
N GLY A 229 -5.59 -11.42 3.00
CA GLY A 229 -6.36 -11.59 4.23
C GLY A 229 -7.10 -10.36 4.76
N LEU A 230 -7.04 -9.21 4.07
CA LEU A 230 -7.79 -7.99 4.43
C LEU A 230 -8.31 -7.21 3.22
N ASN A 231 -9.36 -6.43 3.41
CA ASN A 231 -9.76 -5.40 2.46
C ASN A 231 -8.78 -4.22 2.57
N PRO A 232 -8.05 -3.84 1.50
CA PRO A 232 -7.10 -2.74 1.56
C PRO A 232 -7.78 -1.36 1.70
N LEU A 233 -9.10 -1.30 1.51
CA LEU A 233 -9.91 -0.09 1.60
C LEU A 233 -10.95 -0.18 2.72
N ILE A 234 -11.26 0.96 3.33
CA ILE A 234 -12.49 1.17 4.09
C ILE A 234 -13.33 2.21 3.35
N ASP A 235 -14.39 1.73 2.72
CA ASP A 235 -15.33 2.57 1.98
C ASP A 235 -16.43 3.08 2.91
N TYR A 236 -16.41 4.39 3.18
CA TYR A 236 -17.44 5.08 3.94
C TYR A 236 -18.51 5.73 3.04
N ARG A 237 -18.36 5.67 1.72
CA ARG A 237 -19.33 6.29 0.80
C ARG A 237 -20.71 5.66 0.97
N GLY A 238 -21.74 6.47 0.96
CA GLY A 238 -23.12 6.06 1.24
C GLY A 238 -23.47 5.99 2.73
N GLN A 239 -22.49 5.91 3.63
CA GLN A 239 -22.73 5.94 5.08
C GLN A 239 -23.08 7.35 5.57
N LYS A 240 -23.69 7.42 6.76
CA LYS A 240 -24.04 8.69 7.42
C LYS A 240 -22.90 9.17 8.32
N ASP A 241 -22.65 10.47 8.31
CA ASP A 241 -21.77 11.12 9.28
C ASP A 241 -22.49 11.41 10.62
N LEU A 242 -21.80 12.09 11.53
CA LEU A 242 -22.31 12.44 12.86
C LEU A 242 -23.58 13.30 12.83
N PHE A 243 -23.90 13.94 11.71
CA PHE A 243 -25.05 14.83 11.54
C PHE A 243 -26.07 14.27 10.54
N GLY A 244 -25.93 13.00 10.14
CA GLY A 244 -26.85 12.34 9.20
C GLY A 244 -26.63 12.67 7.73
N TYR A 245 -25.56 13.39 7.37
CA TYR A 245 -25.21 13.65 5.97
C TYR A 245 -24.57 12.42 5.35
N THR A 246 -24.87 12.17 4.08
CA THR A 246 -24.28 11.05 3.34
C THR A 246 -22.86 11.39 2.89
N LEU A 247 -21.89 10.57 3.30
CA LEU A 247 -20.51 10.66 2.85
C LEU A 247 -20.42 10.28 1.37
N ARG A 248 -19.85 11.16 0.53
CA ARG A 248 -19.76 10.94 -0.93
C ARG A 248 -18.40 10.43 -1.41
N PHE A 249 -17.33 10.81 -0.73
CA PHE A 249 -15.95 10.59 -1.21
C PHE A 249 -15.07 9.78 -0.27
N LYS A 250 -15.53 9.53 0.96
CA LYS A 250 -14.66 9.01 2.01
C LYS A 250 -14.34 7.53 1.76
N ASN A 251 -13.16 7.27 1.21
CA ASN A 251 -12.59 5.94 1.01
C ASN A 251 -11.16 5.95 1.53
N VAL A 252 -10.85 5.09 2.50
CA VAL A 252 -9.57 5.11 3.22
C VAL A 252 -8.71 3.93 2.77
N ALA A 253 -7.48 4.21 2.34
CA ALA A 253 -6.46 3.20 2.05
C ALA A 253 -5.86 2.64 3.36
N ILE A 254 -6.62 1.81 4.06
CA ILE A 254 -6.24 1.29 5.37
C ILE A 254 -4.97 0.43 5.31
N ALA A 255 -4.72 -0.26 4.19
CA ALA A 255 -3.48 -1.02 4.02
C ALA A 255 -2.24 -0.10 3.98
N ASP A 256 -2.34 1.06 3.34
CA ASP A 256 -1.26 2.05 3.29
C ASP A 256 -1.07 2.75 4.64
N GLU A 257 -2.17 3.09 5.35
CA GLU A 257 -2.09 3.63 6.72
C GLU A 257 -1.34 2.65 7.66
N LEU A 258 -1.63 1.35 7.55
CA LEU A 258 -0.99 0.32 8.37
C LEU A 258 0.46 0.04 7.95
N ALA A 259 0.78 0.11 6.65
CA ALA A 259 2.14 0.03 6.15
C ALA A 259 2.99 1.20 6.67
N SER A 260 2.49 2.44 6.52
CA SER A 260 3.10 3.65 7.07
C SER A 260 3.26 3.58 8.60
N ALA A 261 2.29 3.00 9.32
CA ALA A 261 2.39 2.86 10.77
C ALA A 261 3.44 1.81 11.19
N ALA A 262 3.59 0.72 10.43
CA ALA A 262 4.62 -0.29 10.67
C ALA A 262 6.04 0.28 10.53
N GLU A 263 6.23 1.23 9.61
CA GLU A 263 7.50 1.93 9.41
C GLU A 263 8.07 2.50 10.71
N LEU A 264 7.22 3.03 11.60
CA LEU A 264 7.61 3.64 12.88
C LEU A 264 8.46 2.71 13.76
N VAL A 265 8.29 1.39 13.62
CA VAL A 265 9.08 0.38 14.36
C VAL A 265 10.05 -0.40 13.48
N MET A 266 9.90 -0.32 12.15
CA MET A 266 10.77 -1.02 11.19
C MET A 266 12.02 -0.21 10.85
N GLY A 267 11.87 1.11 10.70
CA GLY A 267 12.91 2.00 10.19
C GLY A 267 13.18 1.83 8.69
N GLN A 268 14.07 2.69 8.15
CA GLN A 268 14.39 2.77 6.72
C GLN A 268 15.88 2.48 6.41
N GLY A 269 16.68 2.24 7.45
CA GLY A 269 18.14 2.16 7.36
C GLY A 269 18.69 0.82 7.83
N ARG A 270 19.49 0.87 8.90
CA ARG A 270 20.31 -0.24 9.41
C ARG A 270 19.66 -1.02 10.56
N GLU A 271 18.42 -0.70 10.91
CA GLU A 271 17.70 -1.22 12.07
C GLU A 271 17.46 -2.72 12.00
N LYS A 272 17.58 -3.31 10.80
CA LYS A 272 17.48 -4.76 10.57
C LYS A 272 16.16 -5.34 11.08
N THR A 273 15.09 -4.56 10.93
CA THR A 273 13.73 -4.90 11.38
C THR A 273 12.73 -4.78 10.22
N PRO A 274 12.82 -5.65 9.20
CA PRO A 274 11.97 -5.57 8.01
C PRO A 274 10.54 -6.09 8.22
N VAL A 275 10.15 -6.44 9.44
CA VAL A 275 8.84 -7.02 9.74
C VAL A 275 8.28 -6.42 11.02
N ALA A 276 7.00 -6.06 10.99
CA ALA A 276 6.21 -5.68 12.16
C ALA A 276 4.94 -6.52 12.25
N ILE A 277 4.47 -6.76 13.49
CA ILE A 277 3.16 -7.34 13.76
C ILE A 277 2.26 -6.24 14.31
N ILE A 278 1.10 -6.06 13.67
CA ILE A 278 0.05 -5.13 14.13
C ILE A 278 -1.12 -5.94 14.69
N ARG A 279 -1.58 -5.57 15.88
CA ARG A 279 -2.66 -6.24 16.63
C ARG A 279 -3.66 -5.21 17.16
N GLY A 280 -4.90 -5.63 17.36
CA GLY A 280 -5.99 -4.73 17.80
C GLY A 280 -6.71 -4.04 16.64
N LEU A 281 -6.74 -4.68 15.47
CA LEU A 281 -7.25 -4.13 14.21
C LEU A 281 -8.78 -4.12 14.12
N ALA A 282 -9.44 -3.35 14.99
CA ALA A 282 -10.90 -3.30 15.06
C ALA A 282 -11.58 -2.75 13.80
N ARG A 283 -10.91 -1.81 13.10
CA ARG A 283 -11.43 -1.18 11.87
C ARG A 283 -11.17 -2.00 10.60
N VAL A 284 -10.31 -3.03 10.67
CA VAL A 284 -9.92 -3.83 9.50
C VAL A 284 -10.96 -4.92 9.23
N ARG A 285 -11.40 -4.98 7.97
CA ARG A 285 -12.24 -6.06 7.45
C ARG A 285 -11.34 -7.16 6.89
N PHE A 286 -11.33 -8.32 7.52
CA PHE A 286 -10.61 -9.49 7.04
C PHE A 286 -11.41 -10.16 5.92
N GLN A 287 -10.74 -10.55 4.84
CA GLN A 287 -11.36 -11.24 3.71
C GLN A 287 -10.31 -12.05 2.93
N ASP A 288 -10.73 -13.12 2.27
CA ASP A 288 -9.80 -13.96 1.50
C ASP A 288 -9.47 -13.37 0.13
N ARG A 289 -10.43 -12.71 -0.52
CA ARG A 289 -10.26 -12.08 -1.84
C ARG A 289 -9.66 -10.67 -1.71
N ALA A 290 -8.44 -10.58 -1.19
CA ALA A 290 -7.68 -9.34 -1.08
C ALA A 290 -6.79 -9.12 -2.33
N SER A 291 -6.64 -7.87 -2.77
CA SER A 291 -5.66 -7.51 -3.81
C SER A 291 -5.25 -6.04 -3.74
N SER A 292 -3.96 -5.76 -3.90
CA SER A 292 -3.41 -4.40 -3.89
C SER A 292 -3.85 -3.60 -5.11
N ARG A 293 -4.37 -4.26 -6.16
CA ARG A 293 -4.92 -3.61 -7.35
C ARG A 293 -6.03 -2.59 -7.02
N PHE A 294 -6.76 -2.78 -5.92
CA PHE A 294 -7.82 -1.86 -5.51
C PHE A 294 -7.29 -0.50 -5.03
N LEU A 295 -5.98 -0.40 -4.75
CA LEU A 295 -5.29 0.84 -4.40
C LEU A 295 -4.70 1.54 -5.63
N VAL A 296 -4.62 0.85 -6.77
CA VAL A 296 -4.04 1.40 -7.99
C VAL A 296 -5.11 2.17 -8.76
N VAL A 297 -4.81 3.44 -9.05
CA VAL A 297 -5.66 4.27 -9.92
C VAL A 297 -5.48 3.81 -11.37
N SER A 298 -6.58 3.46 -12.04
CA SER A 298 -6.54 3.09 -13.46
C SER A 298 -6.22 4.29 -14.36
N SER A 299 -5.83 4.03 -15.61
CA SER A 299 -5.60 5.11 -16.59
C SER A 299 -6.84 5.92 -16.97
N GLU A 300 -8.03 5.38 -16.69
CA GLU A 300 -9.31 6.06 -16.93
C GLU A 300 -9.69 6.95 -15.75
N GLU A 301 -9.28 6.58 -14.53
CA GLU A 301 -9.49 7.34 -13.30
C GLU A 301 -8.37 8.36 -13.02
N ASP A 302 -7.27 8.30 -13.76
CA ASP A 302 -6.08 9.15 -13.60
C ASP A 302 -6.38 10.60 -14.04
N LEU A 303 -6.78 11.44 -13.09
CA LEU A 303 -7.06 12.87 -13.31
C LEU A 303 -5.82 13.68 -13.73
N PHE A 304 -4.62 13.13 -13.58
CA PHE A 304 -3.36 13.76 -13.97
C PHE A 304 -2.81 13.19 -15.28
N ARG A 305 -3.62 12.44 -16.02
CA ARG A 305 -3.21 11.88 -17.31
C ARG A 305 -2.74 12.98 -18.25
N GLY A 306 -1.50 12.85 -18.71
CA GLY A 306 -0.86 13.79 -19.65
C GLY A 306 -0.16 14.97 -19.00
N THR A 307 -0.14 15.08 -17.66
CA THR A 307 0.61 16.15 -16.96
C THR A 307 2.04 15.76 -16.59
N LEU A 308 2.39 14.48 -16.72
CA LEU A 308 3.72 13.92 -16.42
C LEU A 308 4.41 13.43 -17.69
#